data_AF-A0ABD7BEL1-F1
#
_entry.id   AF-A0ABD7BEL1-F1
#
_cell.length_a   1.000
_cell.length_b   1.000
_cell.length_c   1.000
_cell.angle_alpha   90.00
_cell.angle_beta   90.00
_cell.angle_gamma   90.00
#
_symmetry.space_group_name_H-M   'P 1'
#
loop_
_entity.id
_entity.type
_entity.pdbx_description
1 polymer ?
#
loop_
_entity_poly.entity_id
_entity_poly.type
_entity_poly.pdbx_seq_one_letter_code
_entity_poly.pdbx_strand_id
1 'polypeptide(L)'
;MKKLQPEERAQLVEDIVKRNAAGLDPIGASIRRLRLEVTGLDQETFAAMCKMSTKSLYELESGKSNPKLSTLDAVLRLFGVRMGMVMTAKDKPTATLVGNNAGQLQAGGPIAVAAPLAGSHVVAGPKRGKSPAAVKAKKAVSRPPSPRAQKSSQEK
;
A
#
# COMPACT_ATOMS: atom_id res chain seq x y z
N MET A 1 -18.03 13.20 19.90
CA MET A 1 -18.21 11.81 19.43
C MET A 1 -19.66 11.41 19.64
N LYS A 2 -20.41 11.07 18.58
CA LYS A 2 -21.75 10.48 18.76
C LYS A 2 -21.56 9.10 19.38
N LYS A 3 -22.08 8.88 20.58
CA LYS A 3 -22.16 7.55 21.18
C LYS A 3 -23.28 6.81 20.46
N LEU A 4 -22.95 6.04 19.43
CA LEU A 4 -23.89 5.10 18.82
C LEU A 4 -24.30 4.07 19.87
N GLN A 5 -25.59 3.72 19.91
CA GLN A 5 -26.06 2.60 20.71
C GLN A 5 -25.39 1.30 20.21
N PRO A 6 -25.18 0.30 21.07
CA PRO A 6 -24.56 -0.98 20.68
C PRO A 6 -25.26 -1.64 19.49
N GLU A 7 -26.60 -1.61 19.44
CA GLU A 7 -27.41 -2.14 18.34
C GLU A 7 -27.19 -1.39 17.03
N GLU A 8 -27.17 -0.05 17.06
CA GLU A 8 -26.94 0.78 15.87
C GLU A 8 -25.55 0.52 15.28
N ARG A 9 -24.55 0.31 16.15
CA ARG A 9 -23.19 -0.05 15.75
C ARG A 9 -23.16 -1.39 15.02
N ALA A 10 -23.88 -2.40 15.54
CA ALA A 10 -23.91 -3.73 14.94
C ALA A 10 -24.57 -3.71 13.55
N GLN A 11 -25.70 -3.01 13.42
CA GLN A 11 -26.40 -2.85 12.14
C GLN A 11 -25.51 -2.19 11.09
N LEU A 12 -24.82 -1.12 11.49
CA LEU A 12 -23.91 -0.40 10.60
C LEU A 12 -22.74 -1.27 10.12
N VAL A 13 -22.15 -2.07 11.01
CA VAL A 13 -21.10 -3.03 10.64
C VAL A 13 -21.65 -4.06 9.65
N GLU A 14 -22.83 -4.63 9.92
CA GLU A 14 -23.48 -5.60 9.04
C GLU A 14 -23.75 -5.03 7.64
N ASP A 15 -24.24 -3.79 7.56
CA ASP A 15 -24.50 -3.10 6.29
C ASP A 15 -23.23 -2.87 5.48
N ILE A 16 -22.13 -2.46 6.13
CA ILE A 16 -20.83 -2.28 5.48
C ILE A 16 -20.34 -3.63 4.93
N VAL A 17 -20.46 -4.72 5.71
CA VAL A 17 -20.05 -6.07 5.28
C VAL A 17 -20.90 -6.54 4.09
N LYS A 18 -22.22 -6.35 4.13
CA LYS A 18 -23.12 -6.73 3.02
C LYS A 18 -22.78 -5.99 1.73
N ARG A 19 -22.52 -4.68 1.80
CA ARG A 19 -22.13 -3.89 0.62
C ARG A 19 -20.78 -4.30 0.07
N ASN A 20 -19.82 -4.63 0.93
CA ASN A 20 -18.53 -5.17 0.50
C ASN A 20 -18.69 -6.55 -0.18
N ALA A 21 -19.46 -7.45 0.43
CA ALA A 21 -19.73 -8.77 -0.12
C ALA A 21 -20.46 -8.72 -1.46
N ALA A 22 -21.34 -7.73 -1.66
CA ALA A 22 -22.02 -7.47 -2.93
C ALA A 22 -21.12 -6.81 -3.99
N GLY A 23 -19.87 -6.47 -3.66
CA GLY A 23 -18.94 -5.78 -4.57
C GLY A 23 -19.26 -4.30 -4.80
N LEU A 24 -20.16 -3.71 -4.01
CA LEU A 24 -20.54 -2.30 -4.13
C LEU A 24 -19.44 -1.37 -3.58
N ASP A 25 -18.80 -1.79 -2.50
CA ASP A 25 -17.73 -1.04 -1.85
C ASP A 25 -16.43 -1.87 -1.86
N PRO A 26 -15.30 -1.35 -2.37
CA PRO A 26 -14.02 -2.05 -2.28
C PRO A 26 -13.59 -2.19 -0.82
N ILE A 27 -12.70 -3.15 -0.53
CA ILE A 27 -12.29 -3.46 0.85
C ILE A 27 -11.70 -2.24 1.58
N GLY A 28 -10.88 -1.43 0.89
CA GLY A 28 -10.30 -0.21 1.45
C GLY A 28 -11.36 0.82 1.86
N ALA A 29 -12.35 1.04 0.99
CA ALA A 29 -13.47 1.94 1.30
C ALA A 29 -14.31 1.42 2.48
N SER A 30 -14.53 0.11 2.54
CA SER A 30 -15.24 -0.54 3.63
C SER A 30 -14.52 -0.34 4.98
N ILE A 31 -13.19 -0.51 5.02
CA ILE A 31 -12.38 -0.23 6.21
C ILE A 31 -12.45 1.25 6.62
N ARG A 32 -12.41 2.17 5.64
CA ARG A 32 -12.57 3.61 5.92
C ARG A 32 -13.93 3.92 6.53
N ARG A 33 -15.01 3.28 6.05
CA ARG A 33 -16.36 3.43 6.61
C ARG A 33 -16.44 2.86 8.02
N LEU A 34 -15.84 1.70 8.28
CA LEU A 34 -15.71 1.16 9.63
C LEU A 34 -15.01 2.15 10.58
N ARG A 35 -13.93 2.79 10.13
CA ARG A 35 -13.27 3.83 10.93
C ARG A 35 -14.18 5.04 11.18
N LEU A 36 -14.72 5.66 10.14
CA LEU A 36 -15.42 6.94 10.28
C LEU A 36 -16.82 6.80 10.88
N GLU A 37 -17.56 5.79 10.44
CA GLU A 37 -18.98 5.63 10.81
C GLU A 37 -19.13 4.82 12.09
N VAL A 38 -18.29 3.80 12.33
CA VAL A 38 -18.43 2.90 13.49
C VAL A 38 -17.60 3.38 14.69
N THR A 39 -16.32 3.72 14.51
CA THR A 39 -15.47 4.19 15.62
C THR A 39 -15.49 5.71 15.79
N GLY A 40 -15.68 6.46 14.70
CA GLY A 40 -15.61 7.92 14.70
C GLY A 40 -14.18 8.44 14.92
N LEU A 41 -13.17 7.60 14.70
CA LEU A 41 -11.77 7.93 14.91
C LEU A 41 -11.15 8.59 13.68
N ASP A 42 -10.25 9.52 13.93
CA ASP A 42 -9.34 10.02 12.91
C ASP A 42 -8.35 8.94 12.47
N GLN A 43 -7.62 9.22 11.38
CA GLN A 43 -6.80 8.20 10.72
C GLN A 43 -5.61 7.79 11.59
N GLU A 44 -5.00 8.71 12.33
CA GLU A 44 -3.84 8.42 13.17
C GLU A 44 -4.22 7.54 14.36
N THR A 45 -5.27 7.91 15.10
CA THR A 45 -5.75 7.12 16.25
C THR A 45 -6.17 5.71 15.84
N PHE A 46 -6.84 5.57 14.69
CA PHE A 46 -7.23 4.26 14.19
C PHE A 46 -6.04 3.42 13.71
N ALA A 47 -5.03 4.05 13.09
CA ALA A 47 -3.81 3.35 12.68
C ALA A 47 -3.07 2.78 13.90
N ALA A 48 -2.97 3.57 14.98
CA ALA A 48 -2.40 3.12 16.25
C ALA A 48 -3.19 1.94 16.84
N MET A 49 -4.53 1.98 16.81
CA MET A 49 -5.39 0.88 17.24
C MET A 49 -5.16 -0.40 16.42
N CYS A 50 -4.97 -0.26 15.12
CA CYS A 50 -4.66 -1.35 14.20
C CYS A 50 -3.18 -1.79 14.24
N LYS A 51 -2.34 -1.15 15.05
CA LYS A 51 -0.89 -1.40 15.15
C LYS A 51 -0.17 -1.28 13.80
N MET A 52 -0.53 -0.27 13.01
CA MET A 52 0.10 0.03 11.73
C MET A 52 0.40 1.52 11.57
N SER A 53 1.24 1.87 10.59
CA SER A 53 1.54 3.27 10.30
C SER A 53 0.33 3.99 9.67
N THR A 54 0.18 5.29 9.92
CA THR A 54 -0.87 6.12 9.30
C THR A 54 -0.79 6.09 7.78
N LYS A 55 0.42 6.08 7.21
CA LYS A 55 0.65 5.93 5.76
C LYS A 55 0.14 4.58 5.25
N SER A 56 0.44 3.48 5.94
CA SER A 56 -0.04 2.14 5.57
C SER A 56 -1.57 2.07 5.62
N LEU A 57 -2.20 2.64 6.66
CA LEU A 57 -3.65 2.72 6.75
C LEU A 57 -4.24 3.57 5.61
N TYR A 58 -3.63 4.70 5.26
CA TYR A 58 -4.08 5.52 4.13
C TYR A 58 -4.00 4.77 2.80
N GLU A 59 -2.91 4.06 2.53
CA GLU A 59 -2.75 3.24 1.32
C GLU A 59 -3.71 2.06 1.30
N LEU A 60 -4.06 1.51 2.46
CA LEU A 60 -5.09 0.49 2.63
C LEU A 60 -6.50 1.03 2.32
N GLU A 61 -6.88 2.14 2.96
CA GLU A 61 -8.20 2.77 2.79
C GLU A 61 -8.43 3.30 1.37
N SER A 62 -7.36 3.78 0.71
CA SER A 62 -7.41 4.25 -0.67
C SER A 62 -7.33 3.14 -1.73
N GLY A 63 -7.13 1.88 -1.33
CA GLY A 63 -6.98 0.75 -2.25
C GLY A 63 -5.69 0.78 -3.09
N LYS A 64 -4.70 1.60 -2.70
CA LYS A 64 -3.41 1.74 -3.39
C LYS A 64 -2.38 0.70 -2.96
N SER A 65 -2.63 0.00 -1.86
CA SER A 65 -1.77 -1.08 -1.37
C SER A 65 -2.36 -2.46 -1.66
N ASN A 66 -1.48 -3.47 -1.69
CA ASN A 66 -1.85 -4.88 -1.72
C ASN A 66 -1.51 -5.54 -0.37
N PRO A 67 -2.33 -5.35 0.67
CA PRO A 67 -2.07 -5.88 2.01
C PRO A 67 -2.15 -7.43 2.01
N LYS A 68 -1.40 -8.06 2.91
CA LYS A 68 -1.57 -9.50 3.18
C LYS A 68 -2.97 -9.74 3.75
N LEU A 69 -3.54 -10.92 3.47
CA LEU A 69 -4.82 -11.33 4.05
C LEU A 69 -4.80 -11.28 5.59
N SER A 70 -3.66 -11.62 6.21
CA SER A 70 -3.47 -11.53 7.66
C SER A 70 -3.57 -10.11 8.21
N THR A 71 -3.14 -9.10 7.45
CA THR A 71 -3.26 -7.70 7.82
C THR A 71 -4.71 -7.25 7.77
N LEU A 72 -5.44 -7.63 6.72
CA LEU A 72 -6.88 -7.37 6.61
C LEU A 72 -7.66 -8.01 7.76
N ASP A 73 -7.40 -9.28 8.02
CA ASP A 73 -8.08 -10.04 9.07
C ASP A 73 -7.82 -9.43 10.47
N ALA A 74 -6.59 -8.99 10.74
CA ALA A 74 -6.25 -8.33 12.01
C ALA A 74 -7.07 -7.05 12.26
N VAL A 75 -7.27 -6.23 11.23
CA VAL A 75 -8.10 -5.01 11.31
C VAL A 75 -9.58 -5.37 11.49
N LEU A 76 -10.08 -6.31 10.69
CA LEU A 76 -11.50 -6.70 10.69
C LEU A 76 -11.94 -7.34 12.01
N ARG A 77 -11.05 -8.08 12.67
CA ARG A 77 -11.33 -8.70 13.97
C ARG A 77 -11.64 -7.69 15.08
N LEU A 78 -11.19 -6.43 14.96
CA LEU A 78 -11.55 -5.35 15.88
C LEU A 78 -13.04 -5.01 15.84
N PHE A 79 -13.72 -5.38 14.75
CA PHE A 79 -15.15 -5.15 14.53
C PHE A 79 -15.98 -6.43 14.62
N GLY A 80 -15.39 -7.54 15.07
CA GLY A 80 -16.08 -8.83 15.16
C GLY A 80 -16.31 -9.51 13.80
N VAL A 81 -15.62 -9.08 12.74
CA VAL A 81 -15.75 -9.63 11.39
C VAL A 81 -14.42 -10.22 10.91
N ARG A 82 -14.46 -11.05 9.87
CA ARG A 82 -13.28 -11.74 9.32
C ARG A 82 -13.36 -11.84 7.80
N MET A 83 -12.22 -12.07 7.15
CA MET A 83 -12.20 -12.35 5.71
C MET A 83 -12.73 -13.76 5.41
N GLY A 84 -13.47 -13.89 4.30
CA GLY A 84 -14.04 -15.14 3.81
C GLY A 84 -14.43 -15.06 2.34
N MET A 85 -14.91 -16.18 1.79
CA MET A 85 -15.44 -16.24 0.43
C MET A 85 -16.95 -16.02 0.46
N VAL A 86 -17.46 -15.32 -0.53
CA VAL A 86 -18.90 -15.18 -0.81
C VAL A 86 -19.17 -15.65 -2.23
N MET A 87 -20.36 -16.17 -2.49
CA MET A 87 -20.76 -16.51 -3.85
C MET A 87 -20.91 -15.20 -4.64
N THR A 88 -20.40 -15.16 -5.87
CA THR A 88 -20.76 -14.09 -6.79
C THR A 88 -22.24 -14.28 -7.14
N ALA A 89 -23.08 -13.34 -6.75
CA ALA A 89 -24.45 -13.31 -7.25
C ALA A 89 -24.40 -13.20 -8.78
N LYS A 90 -25.23 -13.97 -9.47
CA LYS A 90 -25.39 -13.85 -10.94
C LYS A 90 -26.20 -12.59 -11.24
N ASP A 91 -25.62 -11.40 -11.07
CA ASP A 91 -26.25 -10.14 -11.47
C ASP A 91 -25.31 -9.25 -12.28
N LYS A 92 -25.89 -8.59 -13.28
CA LYS A 92 -25.23 -7.94 -14.42
C LYS A 92 -24.18 -6.91 -13.99
N PRO A 93 -23.05 -6.80 -14.71
CA PRO A 93 -21.95 -5.92 -14.32
C PRO A 93 -22.38 -4.46 -14.31
N THR A 94 -22.53 -3.87 -13.12
CA THR A 94 -22.49 -2.43 -12.92
C THR A 94 -21.06 -1.95 -13.15
N ALA A 95 -20.87 -1.20 -14.23
CA ALA A 95 -19.58 -0.65 -14.62
C ALA A 95 -19.00 0.25 -13.53
N THR A 96 -17.84 -0.13 -12.97
CA THR A 96 -17.04 0.73 -12.09
C THR A 96 -16.43 1.84 -12.93
N LEU A 97 -17.02 3.03 -12.87
CA LEU A 97 -16.46 4.26 -13.43
C LEU A 97 -15.34 4.75 -12.49
N VAL A 98 -14.12 4.21 -12.67
CA VAL A 98 -12.91 4.76 -12.06
C VAL A 98 -12.57 6.05 -12.81
N GLY A 99 -12.86 7.19 -12.18
CA GLY A 99 -12.50 8.50 -12.69
C GLY A 99 -10.99 8.70 -12.73
N ASN A 100 -10.43 8.71 -13.94
CA ASN A 100 -9.10 9.25 -14.20
C ASN A 100 -9.25 10.76 -14.49
N ASN A 101 -8.75 11.61 -13.59
CA ASN A 101 -8.46 13.00 -13.92
C ASN A 101 -6.98 13.27 -13.62
N ALA A 102 -6.14 12.91 -14.59
CA ALA A 102 -4.79 13.46 -14.73
C ALA A 102 -4.82 14.43 -15.91
N GLY A 103 -4.39 15.68 -15.67
CA GLY A 103 -4.03 16.62 -16.73
C GLY A 103 -5.12 17.61 -17.15
N GLN A 104 -5.25 18.71 -16.41
CA GLN A 104 -5.88 19.92 -16.90
C GLN A 104 -4.93 20.55 -17.95
N LEU A 105 -5.22 20.34 -19.24
CA LEU A 105 -4.57 21.10 -20.32
C LEU A 105 -5.31 22.43 -20.46
N GLN A 106 -4.69 23.52 -20.01
CA GLN A 106 -5.13 24.88 -20.34
C GLN A 106 -4.91 25.14 -21.83
N ALA A 107 -5.99 25.45 -22.52
CA ALA A 107 -5.99 25.98 -23.88
C ALA A 107 -5.57 27.46 -23.87
N GLY A 108 -4.64 27.82 -24.74
CA GLY A 108 -4.28 29.21 -25.02
C GLY A 108 -3.80 29.39 -26.45
N GLY A 109 -4.63 30.02 -27.30
CA GLY A 109 -4.20 30.85 -28.44
C GLY A 109 -4.03 30.17 -29.81
N PRO A 110 -4.52 30.79 -30.91
CA PRO A 110 -4.47 30.25 -32.27
C PRO A 110 -3.14 30.59 -32.99
N ILE A 111 -2.52 29.61 -33.64
CA ILE A 111 -1.33 29.85 -34.48
C ILE A 111 -1.68 29.62 -35.95
N ALA A 112 -1.44 30.68 -36.71
CA ALA A 112 -1.59 30.77 -38.16
C ALA A 112 -0.47 30.02 -38.91
N VAL A 113 -0.85 29.57 -40.10
CA VAL A 113 -0.11 29.11 -41.29
C VAL A 113 1.36 29.52 -41.47
N ALA A 114 2.21 28.56 -41.85
CA ALA A 114 3.06 28.60 -43.06
C ALA A 114 3.87 27.28 -43.24
N ALA A 115 3.80 26.70 -44.44
CA ALA A 115 4.76 25.71 -44.98
C ALA A 115 5.95 26.45 -45.66
N PRO A 116 6.93 25.83 -46.37
CA PRO A 116 7.22 24.41 -46.64
C PRO A 116 8.72 23.98 -46.61
N LEU A 117 8.96 22.69 -46.90
CA LEU A 117 10.12 21.99 -47.51
C LEU A 117 11.56 22.55 -47.40
N ALA A 118 12.50 21.69 -46.97
CA ALA A 118 13.59 21.12 -47.81
C ALA A 118 14.86 20.74 -46.99
N GLY A 119 15.52 19.65 -47.39
CA GLY A 119 16.99 19.59 -47.42
C GLY A 119 17.75 18.93 -46.26
N SER A 120 18.23 17.71 -46.53
CA SER A 120 19.58 17.18 -46.26
C SER A 120 20.47 17.83 -45.17
N HIS A 121 20.94 17.06 -44.19
CA HIS A 121 22.31 16.52 -44.20
C HIS A 121 22.69 15.79 -42.90
N VAL A 122 23.45 14.72 -43.12
CA VAL A 122 24.31 13.95 -42.22
C VAL A 122 25.20 14.80 -41.30
N VAL A 123 25.44 14.35 -40.07
CA VAL A 123 26.82 14.18 -39.56
C VAL A 123 26.90 13.17 -38.42
N ALA A 124 27.89 12.30 -38.55
CA ALA A 124 28.33 11.33 -37.57
C ALA A 124 29.30 11.96 -36.54
N GLY A 125 29.34 11.41 -35.32
CA GLY A 125 30.33 11.74 -34.30
C GLY A 125 30.14 10.90 -33.03
N PRO A 126 31.20 10.60 -32.24
CA PRO A 126 31.70 9.22 -32.22
C PRO A 126 31.53 8.45 -30.91
N LYS A 127 31.52 7.11 -31.06
CA LYS A 127 31.67 6.10 -30.00
C LYS A 127 33.00 6.28 -29.27
N ARG A 128 32.96 6.40 -27.94
CA ARG A 128 34.12 6.26 -27.07
C ARG A 128 34.01 4.93 -26.32
N GLY A 129 34.86 3.99 -26.69
CA GLY A 129 34.94 2.69 -26.05
C GLY A 129 35.99 2.62 -24.94
N LYS A 130 36.05 1.40 -24.39
CA LYS A 130 37.12 0.74 -23.62
C LYS A 130 37.25 1.08 -22.13
N SER A 131 36.82 0.11 -21.32
CA SER A 131 37.39 -0.23 -20.01
C SER A 131 38.91 -0.45 -20.09
N PRO A 132 39.57 -0.42 -18.93
CA PRO A 132 40.36 -1.58 -18.53
C PRO A 132 40.05 -2.06 -17.11
N ALA A 133 40.45 -3.31 -16.87
CA ALA A 133 40.24 -4.12 -15.68
C ALA A 133 41.42 -4.06 -14.69
N ALA A 134 41.21 -4.73 -13.54
CA ALA A 134 42.16 -5.12 -12.47
C ALA A 134 42.37 -4.03 -11.38
N VAL A 135 42.49 -4.30 -10.07
CA VAL A 135 43.15 -5.43 -9.39
C VAL A 135 42.52 -5.69 -8.00
N LYS A 136 42.38 -6.98 -7.71
CA LYS A 136 42.24 -7.76 -6.47
C LYS A 136 42.95 -7.21 -5.21
N ALA A 137 42.27 -7.26 -4.05
CA ALA A 137 42.93 -7.47 -2.75
C ALA A 137 42.05 -8.32 -1.81
N LYS A 138 42.47 -9.58 -1.64
CA LYS A 138 42.09 -10.45 -0.52
C LYS A 138 43.02 -10.13 0.65
N LYS A 139 42.52 -10.06 1.89
CA LYS A 139 43.29 -10.49 3.07
C LYS A 139 42.38 -10.95 4.20
N ALA A 140 42.38 -12.26 4.41
CA ALA A 140 42.06 -12.92 5.67
C ALA A 140 43.25 -12.81 6.63
N VAL A 141 43.01 -12.67 7.94
CA VAL A 141 43.92 -12.93 9.08
C VAL A 141 43.01 -12.90 10.32
N SER A 142 42.49 -14.04 10.80
CA SER A 142 43.09 -15.03 11.70
C SER A 142 43.04 -14.64 13.18
N ARG A 143 42.23 -15.40 13.93
CA ARG A 143 42.23 -15.60 15.38
C ARG A 143 43.59 -16.13 15.87
N PRO A 144 44.00 -15.89 17.12
CA PRO A 144 44.37 -17.02 17.99
C PRO A 144 43.88 -16.80 19.46
N PRO A 145 44.31 -17.53 20.50
CA PRO A 145 43.45 -18.45 21.27
C PRO A 145 43.22 -18.03 22.74
N SER A 146 42.42 -18.83 23.44
CA SER A 146 41.99 -18.76 24.85
C SER A 146 43.11 -18.63 25.91
N PRO A 147 42.72 -18.48 27.19
CA PRO A 147 42.97 -19.61 28.09
C PRO A 147 41.75 -20.03 28.93
N ARG A 148 41.87 -21.26 29.43
CA ARG A 148 40.87 -22.14 30.04
C ARG A 148 41.07 -22.19 31.56
N ALA A 149 39.95 -22.18 32.28
CA ALA A 149 39.63 -22.79 33.59
C ALA A 149 40.46 -22.49 34.84
N GLN A 150 39.74 -22.21 35.94
CA GLN A 150 39.93 -22.95 37.20
C GLN A 150 38.57 -23.24 37.87
N LYS A 151 38.40 -24.50 38.27
CA LYS A 151 37.41 -25.02 39.23
C LYS A 151 37.85 -24.65 40.65
N SER A 152 36.92 -24.42 41.59
CA SER A 152 36.99 -24.86 43.00
C SER A 152 35.69 -24.46 43.73
N SER A 153 34.86 -25.42 44.16
CA SER A 153 34.60 -25.79 45.58
C SER A 153 33.48 -24.95 46.24
N GLN A 154 32.31 -25.53 46.53
CA GLN A 154 31.96 -26.18 47.81
C GLN A 154 32.24 -25.34 49.06
N GLU A 155 31.16 -24.82 49.66
CA GLU A 155 30.92 -24.58 51.10
C GLU A 155 29.46 -24.09 51.20
N LYS A 156 28.58 -24.50 52.09
CA LYS A 156 28.52 -25.52 53.14
C LYS A 156 27.04 -25.81 53.38
#